data_AF-A0A1H3G4N2-F1
#
_entry.id   AF-A0A1H3G4N2-F1
#
_cell.length_a   1.000
_cell.length_b   1.000
_cell.length_c   1.000
_cell.angle_alpha   90.00
_cell.angle_beta   90.00
_cell.angle_gamma   90.00
#
_symmetry.space_group_name_H-M   'P 1'
#
loop_
_entity.id
_entity.type
_entity.pdbx_description
1 polymer ?
#
loop_
_entity_poly.entity_id
_entity_poly.type
_entity_poly.pdbx_seq_one_letter_code
_entity_poly.pdbx_strand_id
1 'polypeptide(L)'
;MKNMFLSSSLVVIGSVLSMSSHADPMAVFKGQAIFLTANNSLTVMPDSPAQLSCRYDEVNNVFISASTTTPSSVRIPGAFDVKVVGNDAYVATSTLVNDVPTTNYVKYNVSACLPEGSFTPSIVRADLSAGKMTIPCVLADGHEYRVEMDQRGNSMNWEVTFAEPGCQ
;
A
#
# COMPACT_ATOMS: atom_id res chain seq x y z
N MET A 1 12.51 -41.90 59.89
CA MET A 1 12.12 -42.51 58.60
C MET A 1 11.44 -41.45 57.75
N LYS A 2 11.96 -41.27 56.52
CA LYS A 2 11.33 -40.70 55.31
C LYS A 2 10.69 -39.30 55.36
N ASN A 3 11.44 -38.35 54.78
CA ASN A 3 11.06 -37.28 53.85
C ASN A 3 9.57 -37.14 53.50
N MET A 4 9.09 -35.90 53.49
CA MET A 4 8.30 -35.39 52.35
C MET A 4 8.47 -33.87 52.23
N PHE A 5 9.18 -33.46 51.18
CA PHE A 5 9.20 -32.11 50.64
C PHE A 5 7.79 -31.76 50.13
N LEU A 6 7.24 -30.61 50.53
CA LEU A 6 6.21 -29.92 49.77
C LEU A 6 6.85 -28.70 49.11
N SER A 7 7.32 -28.90 47.88
CA SER A 7 7.62 -27.83 46.94
C SER A 7 6.71 -28.00 45.73
N SER A 8 6.29 -26.85 45.16
CA SER A 8 5.56 -26.68 43.90
C SER A 8 4.03 -26.88 44.04
N SER A 9 3.17 -25.96 43.61
CA SER A 9 3.18 -25.35 42.27
C SER A 9 2.29 -24.11 42.23
N LEU A 10 2.84 -22.95 41.87
CA LEU A 10 2.07 -21.88 41.21
C LEU A 10 2.54 -21.86 39.76
N VAL A 11 1.90 -22.67 38.92
CA VAL A 11 2.02 -22.52 37.47
C VAL A 11 1.13 -21.34 37.11
N VAL A 12 1.77 -20.18 36.89
CA VAL A 12 1.13 -19.02 36.28
C VAL A 12 0.71 -19.46 34.87
N ILE A 13 -0.58 -19.75 34.70
CA ILE A 13 -1.21 -19.89 33.38
C ILE A 13 -1.32 -18.48 32.81
N GLY A 14 -0.17 -17.93 32.41
CA GLY A 14 -0.06 -16.74 31.58
C GLY A 14 0.08 -17.18 30.14
N SER A 15 -0.90 -17.91 29.62
CA SER A 15 -1.01 -18.16 28.19
C SER A 15 -1.36 -16.83 27.54
N VAL A 16 -0.30 -16.11 27.16
CA VAL A 16 -0.32 -14.88 26.40
C VAL A 16 -1.16 -15.14 25.16
N LEU A 17 -2.33 -14.51 25.07
CA LEU A 17 -3.02 -14.29 23.80
C LEU A 17 -2.16 -13.31 23.02
N SER A 18 -1.09 -13.80 22.40
CA SER A 18 -0.37 -13.07 21.37
C SER A 18 -1.26 -13.05 20.13
N MET A 19 -2.30 -12.23 20.15
CA MET A 19 -2.98 -11.85 18.92
C MET A 19 -1.98 -11.02 18.13
N SER A 20 -1.36 -11.65 17.13
CA SER A 20 -0.61 -10.94 16.11
C SER A 20 -1.58 -10.01 15.40
N SER A 21 -1.67 -8.77 15.87
CA SER A 21 -2.29 -7.69 15.12
C SER A 21 -1.38 -7.42 13.93
N HIS A 22 -1.64 -8.11 12.82
CA HIS A 22 -1.09 -7.71 11.54
C HIS A 22 -1.91 -6.50 11.08
N ALA A 23 -1.21 -5.43 10.69
CA ALA A 23 -1.87 -4.33 10.00
C ALA A 23 -2.42 -4.85 8.67
N ASP A 24 -3.65 -4.47 8.34
CA ASP A 24 -4.26 -4.79 7.06
C ASP A 24 -3.46 -4.15 5.92
N PRO A 25 -3.26 -4.85 4.79
CA PRO A 25 -2.52 -4.27 3.66
C PRO A 25 -3.25 -3.07 3.07
N MET A 26 -2.47 -2.01 2.85
CA MET A 26 -2.96 -0.77 2.32
C MET A 26 -2.00 -0.16 1.31
N ALA A 27 -2.56 0.48 0.29
CA ALA A 27 -1.85 1.37 -0.61
C ALA A 27 -2.34 2.81 -0.37
N VAL A 28 -1.41 3.73 -0.13
CA VAL A 28 -1.73 5.12 0.22
C VAL A 28 -1.29 6.06 -0.90
N PHE A 29 -2.22 6.87 -1.36
CA PHE A 29 -2.00 8.02 -2.24
C PHE A 29 -2.21 9.28 -1.42
N LYS A 30 -1.10 9.86 -0.96
CA LYS A 30 -1.10 10.95 0.03
C LYS A 30 -2.04 12.09 -0.37
N GLY A 31 -2.91 12.50 0.55
CA GLY A 31 -3.86 13.60 0.38
C GLY A 31 -5.06 13.29 -0.52
N GLN A 32 -5.27 12.04 -0.92
CA GLN A 32 -6.26 11.66 -1.92
C GLN A 32 -7.03 10.40 -1.53
N ALA A 33 -6.42 9.22 -1.65
CA ALA A 33 -7.10 7.95 -1.51
C ALA A 33 -6.23 6.90 -0.80
N ILE A 34 -6.87 6.13 0.06
CA ILE A 34 -6.30 4.96 0.71
C ILE A 34 -7.09 3.75 0.20
N PHE A 35 -6.36 2.80 -0.38
CA PHE A 35 -6.88 1.49 -0.76
C PHE A 35 -6.54 0.52 0.36
N LEU A 36 -7.55 0.00 1.04
CA LEU A 36 -7.41 -0.92 2.17
C LEU A 36 -8.02 -2.27 1.80
N THR A 37 -7.25 -3.34 1.97
CA THR A 37 -7.77 -4.70 1.82
C THR A 37 -7.95 -5.35 3.18
N ALA A 38 -9.21 -5.44 3.60
CA ALA A 38 -9.58 -6.00 4.88
C ALA A 38 -10.93 -6.71 4.75
N ASN A 39 -11.18 -7.73 5.57
CA ASN A 39 -12.49 -8.36 5.71
C ASN A 39 -13.12 -8.85 4.38
N ASN A 40 -12.32 -9.43 3.47
CA ASN A 40 -12.77 -9.85 2.13
C ASN A 40 -13.33 -8.70 1.29
N SER A 41 -12.74 -7.53 1.38
CA SER A 41 -13.15 -6.35 0.62
C SER A 41 -11.95 -5.49 0.25
N LEU A 42 -12.09 -4.78 -0.85
CA LEU A 42 -11.27 -3.60 -1.15
C LEU A 42 -12.10 -2.38 -0.79
N THR A 43 -11.60 -1.57 0.15
CA THR A 43 -12.19 -0.31 0.56
C THR A 43 -11.31 0.84 0.09
N VAL A 44 -11.90 1.81 -0.58
CA VAL A 44 -11.27 3.07 -0.99
C VAL A 44 -11.83 4.17 -0.11
N MET A 45 -10.96 4.90 0.60
CA MET A 45 -11.34 5.97 1.52
C MET A 45 -10.48 7.22 1.28
N PRO A 46 -10.96 8.43 1.61
CA PRO A 46 -10.16 9.63 1.43
C PRO A 46 -8.97 9.69 2.42
N ASP A 47 -7.82 10.18 1.96
CA ASP A 47 -6.65 10.45 2.82
C ASP A 47 -6.65 11.92 3.30
N SER A 48 -7.42 12.20 4.39
CA SER A 48 -7.49 13.48 5.14
C SER A 48 -8.08 14.68 4.38
N PRO A 49 -8.87 15.58 5.04
CA PRO A 49 -10.31 15.87 4.85
C PRO A 49 -10.84 16.06 3.40
N ALA A 50 -10.03 15.78 2.39
CA ALA A 50 -10.35 15.72 0.99
C ALA A 50 -11.53 14.79 0.72
N GLN A 51 -12.27 15.12 -0.34
CA GLN A 51 -13.30 14.26 -0.87
C GLN A 51 -12.64 13.20 -1.75
N LEU A 52 -13.06 11.95 -1.59
CA LEU A 52 -12.73 10.89 -2.53
C LEU A 52 -13.32 11.27 -3.90
N SER A 53 -12.51 11.19 -4.95
CA SER A 53 -12.92 11.57 -6.33
C SER A 53 -13.66 10.46 -7.08
N CYS A 54 -13.93 9.34 -6.41
CA CYS A 54 -14.65 8.21 -7.00
C CYS A 54 -15.68 7.59 -6.06
N ARG A 55 -16.56 6.78 -6.66
CA ARG A 55 -17.36 5.77 -5.98
C ARG A 55 -17.38 4.49 -6.80
N TYR A 56 -17.59 3.38 -6.14
CA TYR A 56 -17.85 2.10 -6.75
C TYR A 56 -19.31 2.03 -7.21
N ASP A 57 -19.51 1.68 -8.47
CA ASP A 57 -20.81 1.35 -9.05
C ASP A 57 -20.96 -0.17 -9.07
N GLU A 58 -21.78 -0.69 -8.16
CA GLU A 58 -22.05 -2.12 -8.02
C GLU A 58 -22.77 -2.71 -9.23
N VAL A 59 -23.55 -1.91 -9.97
CA VAL A 59 -24.33 -2.38 -11.13
C VAL A 59 -23.42 -2.66 -12.30
N ASN A 60 -22.46 -1.77 -12.54
CA ASN A 60 -21.52 -1.86 -13.65
C ASN A 60 -20.16 -2.45 -13.24
N ASN A 61 -19.98 -2.79 -11.95
CA ASN A 61 -18.77 -3.37 -11.37
C ASN A 61 -17.51 -2.53 -11.70
N VAL A 62 -17.60 -1.21 -11.53
CA VAL A 62 -16.55 -0.26 -11.94
C VAL A 62 -16.48 0.94 -10.99
N PHE A 63 -15.29 1.52 -10.85
CA PHE A 63 -15.14 2.81 -10.17
C PHE A 63 -15.46 3.95 -11.13
N ILE A 64 -16.34 4.84 -10.72
CA ILE A 64 -16.77 6.01 -11.48
C ILE A 64 -16.43 7.29 -10.73
N SER A 65 -16.23 8.38 -11.47
CA SER A 65 -15.96 9.70 -10.88
C SER A 65 -17.16 10.16 -10.06
N ALA A 66 -16.93 10.51 -8.81
CA ALA A 66 -17.92 11.04 -7.89
C ALA A 66 -17.21 11.71 -6.72
N SER A 67 -17.69 12.87 -6.28
CA SER A 67 -17.14 13.54 -5.10
C SER A 67 -17.85 13.06 -3.85
N THR A 68 -17.19 12.26 -3.01
CA THR A 68 -17.79 11.69 -1.79
C THR A 68 -16.87 11.83 -0.58
N THR A 69 -17.46 11.91 0.61
CA THR A 69 -16.71 11.79 1.87
C THR A 69 -16.81 10.39 2.47
N THR A 70 -17.71 9.57 1.92
CA THR A 70 -17.94 8.20 2.36
C THR A 70 -16.99 7.24 1.66
N PRO A 71 -16.36 6.31 2.39
CA PRO A 71 -15.62 5.22 1.79
C PRO A 71 -16.48 4.45 0.80
N SER A 72 -15.83 3.92 -0.24
CA SER A 72 -16.45 3.06 -1.22
C SER A 72 -15.82 1.68 -1.16
N SER A 73 -16.62 0.63 -1.11
CA SER A 73 -16.12 -0.73 -0.89
C SER A 73 -16.69 -1.68 -1.93
N VAL A 74 -15.86 -2.62 -2.35
CA VAL A 74 -16.25 -3.77 -3.17
C VAL A 74 -15.90 -5.06 -2.44
N ARG A 75 -16.83 -6.02 -2.43
CA ARG A 75 -16.61 -7.33 -1.82
C ARG A 75 -15.77 -8.21 -2.73
N ILE A 76 -14.64 -8.68 -2.21
CA ILE A 76 -13.71 -9.57 -2.92
C ILE A 76 -13.38 -10.74 -1.97
N PRO A 77 -14.07 -11.88 -2.10
CA PRO A 77 -13.82 -13.06 -1.27
C PRO A 77 -12.35 -13.49 -1.31
N GLY A 78 -11.77 -13.71 -0.13
CA GLY A 78 -10.38 -14.12 0.02
C GLY A 78 -9.36 -13.01 -0.21
N ALA A 79 -9.78 -11.75 -0.35
CA ALA A 79 -8.85 -10.64 -0.54
C ALA A 79 -7.95 -10.45 0.69
N PHE A 80 -6.64 -10.39 0.45
CA PHE A 80 -5.65 -10.31 1.52
C PHE A 80 -4.49 -9.37 1.23
N ASP A 81 -4.38 -8.79 0.02
CA ASP A 81 -3.34 -7.82 -0.32
C ASP A 81 -3.82 -6.92 -1.46
N VAL A 82 -3.29 -5.69 -1.55
CA VAL A 82 -3.57 -4.76 -2.65
C VAL A 82 -2.32 -4.04 -3.10
N LYS A 83 -2.18 -3.93 -4.42
CA LYS A 83 -1.19 -3.08 -5.07
C LYS A 83 -1.84 -2.27 -6.17
N VAL A 84 -1.61 -0.97 -6.17
CA VAL A 84 -2.05 -0.09 -7.25
C VAL A 84 -0.87 0.20 -8.17
N VAL A 85 -1.05 -0.02 -9.48
CA VAL A 85 -0.04 0.19 -10.51
C VAL A 85 -0.67 0.91 -11.68
N GLY A 86 -0.22 2.14 -11.94
CA GLY A 86 -0.88 3.00 -12.91
C GLY A 86 -2.34 3.23 -12.53
N ASN A 87 -3.25 2.97 -13.46
CA ASN A 87 -4.70 3.18 -13.27
C ASN A 87 -5.44 1.98 -12.69
N ASP A 88 -4.72 0.94 -12.28
CA ASP A 88 -5.31 -0.35 -11.91
C ASP A 88 -4.92 -0.76 -10.49
N ALA A 89 -5.91 -1.21 -9.72
CA ALA A 89 -5.72 -1.90 -8.45
C ALA A 89 -5.74 -3.41 -8.67
N TYR A 90 -4.67 -4.08 -8.24
CA TYR A 90 -4.53 -5.53 -8.23
C TYR A 90 -4.73 -6.00 -6.79
N VAL A 91 -5.80 -6.74 -6.55
CA VAL A 91 -6.14 -7.30 -5.24
C VAL A 91 -5.81 -8.78 -5.25
N ALA A 92 -4.86 -9.22 -4.44
CA ALA A 92 -4.55 -10.63 -4.31
C ALA A 92 -5.65 -11.34 -3.52
N THR A 93 -6.05 -12.51 -3.99
CA THR A 93 -7.10 -13.34 -3.37
C THR A 93 -6.58 -14.74 -3.07
N SER A 94 -7.07 -15.32 -1.98
CA SER A 94 -6.79 -16.70 -1.60
C SER A 94 -8.10 -17.46 -1.48
N THR A 95 -8.24 -18.53 -2.25
CA THR A 95 -9.38 -19.44 -2.19
C THR A 95 -8.91 -20.86 -1.92
N LEU A 96 -9.71 -21.65 -1.21
CA LEU A 96 -9.42 -23.06 -1.00
C LEU A 96 -9.96 -23.85 -2.19
N VAL A 97 -9.08 -24.59 -2.86
CA VAL A 97 -9.45 -25.57 -3.89
C VAL A 97 -8.98 -26.92 -3.39
N ASN A 98 -9.93 -27.81 -3.04
CA ASN A 98 -9.64 -29.10 -2.40
C ASN A 98 -8.77 -28.95 -1.14
N ASP A 99 -9.13 -28.00 -0.27
CA ASP A 99 -8.40 -27.67 0.98
C ASP A 99 -6.96 -27.15 0.79
N VAL A 100 -6.57 -26.82 -0.45
CA VAL A 100 -5.28 -26.20 -0.76
C VAL A 100 -5.47 -24.71 -1.04
N PRO A 101 -4.77 -23.81 -0.32
CA PRO A 101 -4.78 -22.37 -0.62
C PRO A 101 -4.24 -22.12 -2.02
N THR A 102 -5.06 -21.52 -2.88
CA THR A 102 -4.70 -21.11 -4.23
C THR A 102 -4.75 -19.59 -4.31
N THR A 103 -3.62 -18.98 -4.64
CA THR A 103 -3.51 -17.52 -4.79
C THR A 103 -3.89 -17.10 -6.21
N ASN A 104 -4.77 -16.10 -6.31
CA ASN A 104 -5.17 -15.44 -7.55
C ASN A 104 -5.14 -13.92 -7.35
N TYR A 105 -5.62 -13.17 -8.35
CA TYR A 105 -5.84 -11.74 -8.21
C TYR A 105 -7.12 -11.30 -8.94
N VAL A 106 -7.70 -10.21 -8.46
CA VAL A 106 -8.76 -9.46 -9.14
C VAL A 106 -8.22 -8.09 -9.52
N LYS A 107 -8.57 -7.62 -10.71
CA LYS A 107 -8.14 -6.33 -11.24
C LYS A 107 -9.33 -5.37 -11.31
N TYR A 108 -9.18 -4.19 -10.73
CA TYR A 108 -10.12 -3.08 -10.87
C TYR A 108 -9.44 -1.89 -11.55
N ASN A 109 -10.12 -1.28 -12.51
CA ASN A 109 -9.73 0.05 -12.96
C ASN A 109 -10.17 1.07 -11.91
N VAL A 110 -9.21 1.84 -11.41
CA VAL A 110 -9.40 2.81 -10.33
C VAL A 110 -8.97 4.21 -10.75
N SER A 111 -8.88 4.49 -12.06
CA SER A 111 -8.44 5.82 -12.55
C SER A 111 -9.29 6.95 -12.00
N ALA A 112 -10.59 6.74 -11.81
CA ALA A 112 -11.48 7.72 -11.21
C ALA A 112 -11.13 8.06 -9.75
N CYS A 113 -10.47 7.15 -9.04
CA CYS A 113 -10.05 7.29 -7.64
C CYS A 113 -8.63 7.87 -7.50
N LEU A 114 -7.91 8.00 -8.61
CA LEU A 114 -6.53 8.44 -8.69
C LEU A 114 -6.48 9.87 -9.24
N PRO A 115 -5.39 10.61 -8.99
CA PRO A 115 -5.29 11.98 -9.48
C PRO A 115 -5.11 11.98 -11.00
N GLU A 116 -5.51 13.08 -11.65
CA GLU A 116 -5.06 13.35 -13.01
C GLU A 116 -3.56 13.65 -12.98
N GLY A 117 -2.74 12.62 -13.22
CA GLY A 117 -1.29 12.75 -13.22
C GLY A 117 -0.60 11.39 -13.18
N SER A 118 0.68 11.37 -13.55
CA SER A 118 1.49 10.16 -13.38
C SER A 118 1.82 9.98 -11.90
N PHE A 119 1.16 9.04 -11.23
CA PHE A 119 1.64 8.55 -9.93
C PHE A 119 3.09 8.11 -10.09
N THR A 120 3.99 8.74 -9.35
CA THR A 120 5.40 8.35 -9.38
C THR A 120 5.63 7.38 -8.22
N PRO A 121 5.68 6.05 -8.45
CA PRO A 121 5.99 5.11 -7.38
C PRO A 121 7.35 5.47 -6.77
N SER A 122 7.55 5.16 -5.48
CA SER A 122 8.82 5.34 -4.75
C SER A 122 9.92 4.39 -5.23
N ILE A 123 10.12 4.29 -6.54
CA ILE A 123 11.09 3.44 -7.22
C ILE A 123 12.14 4.36 -7.83
N VAL A 124 13.39 4.14 -7.45
CA VAL A 124 14.54 4.79 -8.08
C VAL A 124 14.67 4.31 -9.52
N ARG A 125 14.74 5.24 -10.47
CA ARG A 125 14.96 4.95 -11.89
C ARG A 125 16.35 5.37 -12.30
N ALA A 126 17.07 4.50 -12.99
CA ALA A 126 18.36 4.83 -13.59
C ALA A 126 18.26 4.67 -15.11
N ASP A 127 18.55 5.75 -15.84
CA ASP A 127 18.88 5.72 -17.26
C ASP A 127 20.40 5.71 -17.38
N LEU A 128 20.96 4.51 -17.52
CA LEU A 128 22.40 4.30 -17.63
C LEU A 128 22.97 4.81 -18.96
N SER A 129 22.13 5.01 -19.98
CA SER A 129 22.56 5.53 -21.27
C SER A 129 22.70 7.05 -21.27
N ALA A 130 21.80 7.73 -20.55
CA ALA A 130 21.86 9.17 -20.32
C ALA A 130 22.75 9.53 -19.11
N GLY A 131 23.17 8.56 -18.30
CA GLY A 131 23.88 8.80 -17.05
C GLY A 131 22.99 9.52 -16.04
N LYS A 132 21.69 9.22 -15.98
CA LYS A 132 20.73 9.91 -15.11
C LYS A 132 20.11 8.94 -14.12
N MET A 133 20.00 9.34 -12.86
CA MET A 133 19.24 8.63 -11.84
C MET A 133 18.21 9.58 -11.22
N THR A 134 17.00 9.07 -10.99
CA THR A 134 15.91 9.81 -10.37
C THR A 134 15.41 9.04 -9.17
N ILE A 135 15.49 9.65 -8.00
CA ILE A 135 14.96 9.13 -6.74
C ILE A 135 13.69 9.94 -6.43
N PRO A 136 12.51 9.35 -6.65
CA PRO A 136 11.26 9.99 -6.26
C PRO A 136 11.04 9.90 -4.74
N CYS A 137 10.36 10.90 -4.17
CA CYS A 137 9.91 10.98 -2.77
C CYS A 137 11.01 11.06 -1.70
N VAL A 138 12.05 11.88 -1.88
CA VAL A 138 13.07 12.11 -0.85
C VAL A 138 12.57 13.13 0.16
N LEU A 139 12.41 12.72 1.43
CA LEU A 139 12.08 13.64 2.52
C LEU A 139 13.37 14.28 3.07
N ALA A 140 13.47 15.61 2.97
CA ALA A 140 14.54 16.41 3.55
C ALA A 140 13.95 17.67 4.21
N ASP A 141 14.36 17.99 5.43
CA ASP A 141 13.89 19.17 6.18
C ASP A 141 12.35 19.34 6.21
N GLY A 142 11.63 18.22 6.31
CA GLY A 142 10.16 18.17 6.36
C GLY A 142 9.47 18.38 5.01
N HIS A 143 10.22 18.53 3.92
CA HIS A 143 9.73 18.71 2.56
C HIS A 143 10.07 17.51 1.69
N GLU A 144 9.21 17.19 0.74
CA GLU A 144 9.39 16.06 -0.16
C GLU A 144 9.89 16.53 -1.52
N TYR A 145 11.01 15.97 -1.97
CA TYR A 145 11.72 16.32 -3.19
C TYR A 145 11.80 15.15 -4.15
N ARG A 146 11.91 15.45 -5.44
CA ARG A 146 12.46 14.52 -6.43
C ARG A 146 13.94 14.84 -6.55
N VAL A 147 14.79 13.85 -6.28
CA VAL A 147 16.23 14.01 -6.44
C VAL A 147 16.63 13.51 -7.82
N GLU A 148 17.25 14.39 -8.60
CA GLU A 148 17.82 14.07 -9.90
C GLU A 148 19.34 14.06 -9.77
N MET A 149 19.96 12.96 -10.20
CA MET A 149 21.40 12.76 -10.18
C MET A 149 21.88 12.59 -11.61
N ASP A 150 22.64 13.56 -12.11
CA ASP A 150 23.21 13.53 -13.46
C ASP A 150 24.71 13.22 -13.40
N GLN A 151 25.15 12.25 -14.18
CA GLN A 151 26.52 11.80 -14.22
C GLN A 151 27.41 12.87 -14.86
N ARG A 152 28.50 13.22 -14.19
CA ARG A 152 29.49 14.15 -14.74
C ARG A 152 30.49 13.41 -15.62
N GLY A 153 30.27 13.47 -16.93
CA GLY A 153 31.11 12.81 -17.93
C GLY A 153 31.16 11.30 -17.70
N ASN A 154 32.34 10.69 -17.81
CA ASN A 154 32.54 9.25 -17.59
C ASN A 154 32.94 8.91 -16.14
N SER A 155 32.77 9.83 -15.19
CA SER A 155 33.18 9.62 -13.79
C SER A 155 32.03 9.08 -12.94
N MET A 156 32.35 8.55 -11.76
CA MET A 156 31.35 8.18 -10.73
C MET A 156 30.88 9.40 -9.90
N ASN A 157 31.22 10.62 -10.33
CA ASN A 157 30.74 11.84 -9.67
C ASN A 157 29.39 12.23 -10.27
N TRP A 158 28.45 12.53 -9.39
CA TRP A 158 27.09 12.89 -9.73
C TRP A 158 26.82 14.32 -9.32
N GLU A 159 26.16 15.06 -10.19
CA GLU A 159 25.51 16.32 -9.86
C GLU A 159 24.14 16.04 -9.28
N VAL A 160 23.86 16.55 -8.08
CA VAL A 160 22.62 16.26 -7.35
C VAL A 160 21.75 17.50 -7.33
N THR A 161 20.53 17.38 -7.86
CA THR A 161 19.53 18.44 -7.88
C THR A 161 18.30 18.00 -7.09
N PHE A 162 17.83 18.84 -6.18
CA PHE A 162 16.56 18.67 -5.48
C PHE A 162 15.49 19.47 -6.23
N ALA A 163 14.57 18.77 -6.90
CA ALA A 163 13.49 19.36 -7.67
C ALA A 163 12.15 19.20 -6.96
N GLU A 164 11.29 20.21 -7.06
CA GLU A 164 9.90 20.18 -6.63
C GLU A 164 8.94 20.06 -7.84
N PRO A 165 7.73 19.49 -7.66
CA PRO A 165 7.29 18.76 -6.47
C PRO A 165 7.97 17.40 -6.33
N GLY A 166 7.93 16.84 -5.12
CA GLY A 166 8.37 15.48 -4.79
C GLY A 166 7.55 14.40 -5.49
N CYS A 167 6.96 13.47 -4.75
CA CYS A 167 6.00 12.54 -5.34
C CYS A 167 4.62 13.17 -5.49
N GLN A 168 4.08 12.99 -6.69
CA GLN A 168 2.66 13.14 -6.99
C GLN A 168 2.06 11.74 -7.14
#